data_AF-A0A3M8HIN4-F1
#
_entry.id   AF-A0A3M8HIN4-F1
#
_cell.length_a   1.000
_cell.length_b   1.000
_cell.length_c   1.000
_cell.angle_alpha   90.00
_cell.angle_beta   90.00
_cell.angle_gamma   90.00
#
_symmetry.space_group_name_H-M   'P 1'
#
loop_
_entity.id
_entity.type
_entity.pdbx_description
1 polymer ?
#
loop_
_entity_poly.entity_id
_entity_poly.type
_entity_poly.pdbx_seq_one_letter_code
_entity_poly.pdbx_strand_id
1 'polypeptide(L)'
;MKKYPFLVLNLLILTLVLVILLGENHQKREKEANEDLAVSYILKSNEREEKKTKLLKLLEQTIEEELPGVVSWGDSLTYGSGGEGVTYPRVLQNLIEQHVYHDIPVINMGVRGETSSTIAGRAGGTPFVVSSFTIPKEVIKVEIHITSSTGEPVAPLRHGDKGVNPVTINGVQGIISIDKQSKGENIYYFERLGRGEAVPVKDGTVIETVGMKKFQNYIPIVFIGQNGGYKTDQQLVDQIKSIIQMEKYNENYLVLGLTTGTAESRIQLESLMETAFGEKYVNLRELMSTNGLKLANISPTTEDLTAMEIGAIPPSLLSDKVHFNAKGYEVIGKIVFHRMEQLGYFDSVKQLVKELNEI
;
A
#
# COMPACT_ATOMS: atom_id res chain seq x y z
N MET A 1 -23.49 79.45 -65.12
CA MET A 1 -23.71 79.02 -63.73
C MET A 1 -22.38 78.53 -63.12
N LYS A 2 -21.65 79.44 -62.47
CA LYS A 2 -20.55 79.12 -61.55
C LYS A 2 -21.14 78.37 -60.35
N LYS A 3 -20.47 77.30 -59.85
CA LYS A 3 -20.31 76.96 -58.40
C LYS A 3 -19.81 75.54 -58.07
N TYR A 4 -19.37 74.68 -59.00
CA TYR A 4 -19.05 73.28 -58.63
C TYR A 4 -17.57 72.79 -58.58
N PRO A 5 -16.53 73.37 -59.22
CA PRO A 5 -15.19 72.76 -59.16
C PRO A 5 -14.54 72.86 -57.77
N PHE A 6 -14.74 73.97 -57.07
CA PHE A 6 -14.31 74.14 -55.68
C PHE A 6 -15.11 73.25 -54.70
N LEU A 7 -16.36 72.95 -55.04
CA LEU A 7 -17.21 72.04 -54.26
C LEU A 7 -16.72 70.60 -54.39
N VAL A 8 -16.36 70.16 -55.61
CA VAL A 8 -15.84 68.82 -55.89
C VAL A 8 -14.48 68.59 -55.23
N LEU A 9 -13.56 69.57 -55.29
CA LEU A 9 -12.26 69.47 -54.62
C LEU A 9 -12.38 69.42 -53.09
N ASN A 10 -13.24 70.25 -52.50
CA ASN A 10 -13.52 70.17 -51.05
C ASN A 10 -14.17 68.84 -50.67
N LEU A 11 -15.03 68.27 -51.53
CA LEU A 11 -15.62 66.95 -51.30
C LEU A 11 -14.55 65.85 -51.34
N LEU A 12 -13.58 65.94 -52.25
CA LEU A 12 -12.45 65.00 -52.37
C LEU A 12 -11.50 65.09 -51.17
N ILE A 13 -11.20 66.30 -50.69
CA ILE A 13 -10.38 66.48 -49.48
C ILE A 13 -11.14 65.98 -48.25
N LEU A 14 -12.43 66.29 -48.12
CA LEU A 14 -13.25 65.83 -47.01
C LEU A 14 -13.35 64.30 -46.98
N THR A 15 -13.52 63.67 -48.13
CA THR A 15 -13.55 62.19 -48.24
C THR A 15 -12.20 61.56 -47.89
N LEU A 16 -11.08 62.15 -48.34
CA LEU A 16 -9.74 61.67 -47.96
C LEU A 16 -9.50 61.78 -46.45
N VAL A 17 -9.86 62.92 -45.83
CA VAL A 17 -9.77 63.11 -44.38
C VAL A 17 -10.67 62.09 -43.66
N LEU A 18 -11.87 61.82 -44.17
CA LEU A 18 -12.76 60.81 -43.61
C LEU A 18 -12.14 59.41 -43.64
N VAL A 19 -11.51 59.03 -44.75
CA VAL A 19 -10.85 57.73 -44.91
C VAL A 19 -9.69 57.57 -43.93
N ILE A 20 -8.87 58.61 -43.73
CA ILE A 20 -7.77 58.58 -42.75
C ILE A 20 -8.32 58.43 -41.33
N LEU A 21 -9.32 59.23 -40.95
CA LEU A 21 -9.94 59.13 -39.62
C LEU A 21 -10.60 57.76 -39.38
N LEU A 22 -11.21 57.17 -40.40
CA LEU A 22 -11.77 55.82 -40.32
C LEU A 22 -10.68 54.75 -40.19
N GLY A 23 -9.55 54.91 -40.89
CA GLY A 23 -8.40 54.02 -40.79
C GLY A 23 -7.71 54.05 -39.42
N GLU A 24 -7.48 55.24 -38.87
CA GLU A 24 -6.93 55.43 -37.52
C GLU A 24 -7.87 54.86 -36.44
N ASN A 25 -9.18 55.11 -36.57
CA ASN A 25 -10.19 54.55 -35.66
C ASN A 25 -10.25 53.01 -35.76
N HIS A 26 -10.10 52.44 -36.96
CA HIS A 26 -10.00 50.99 -37.15
C HIS A 26 -8.76 50.41 -36.47
N GLN A 27 -7.57 50.98 -36.72
CA GLN A 27 -6.33 50.53 -36.09
C GLN A 27 -6.38 50.62 -34.56
N LYS A 28 -6.96 51.69 -34.02
CA LYS A 28 -7.16 51.84 -32.57
C LYS A 28 -8.05 50.74 -32.01
N ARG A 29 -9.19 50.46 -32.64
CA ARG A 29 -10.11 49.38 -32.23
C ARG A 29 -9.47 47.99 -32.31
N GLU A 30 -8.67 47.74 -33.35
CA GLU A 30 -7.95 46.49 -33.52
C GLU A 30 -6.89 46.29 -32.42
N LYS A 31 -6.17 47.36 -32.05
CA LYS A 31 -5.22 47.34 -30.94
C LYS A 31 -5.93 47.08 -29.60
N GLU A 32 -7.02 47.78 -29.31
CA GLU A 32 -7.84 47.56 -28.11
C GLU A 32 -8.37 46.12 -28.04
N ALA A 33 -8.89 45.57 -29.14
CA ALA A 33 -9.36 44.19 -29.20
C ALA A 33 -8.24 43.15 -28.96
N ASN A 34 -7.02 43.41 -29.46
CA ASN A 34 -5.86 42.55 -29.21
C ASN A 34 -5.38 42.63 -27.75
N GLU A 35 -5.41 43.81 -27.14
CA GLU A 35 -5.10 44.00 -25.71
C GLU A 35 -6.13 43.28 -24.82
N ASP A 36 -7.43 43.43 -25.11
CA ASP A 36 -8.51 42.73 -24.40
C ASP A 36 -8.37 41.21 -24.52
N LEU A 37 -8.03 40.69 -25.71
CA LEU A 37 -7.77 39.28 -25.91
C LEU A 37 -6.59 38.80 -25.05
N ALA A 38 -5.48 39.55 -25.02
CA ALA A 38 -4.30 39.23 -24.22
C ALA A 38 -4.61 39.23 -22.71
N VAL A 39 -5.35 40.22 -22.22
CA VAL A 39 -5.81 40.28 -20.82
C VAL A 39 -6.71 39.09 -20.50
N SER A 40 -7.66 38.74 -21.38
CA SER A 40 -8.54 37.58 -21.18
C SER A 40 -7.75 36.26 -21.10
N TYR A 41 -6.68 36.13 -21.89
CA TYR A 41 -5.81 34.97 -21.88
C TYR A 41 -5.05 34.86 -20.55
N ILE A 42 -4.49 35.97 -20.06
CA ILE A 42 -3.77 36.03 -18.78
C ILE A 42 -4.70 35.71 -17.60
N LEU A 43 -5.92 36.27 -17.60
CA LEU A 43 -6.90 35.99 -16.54
C LEU A 43 -7.27 34.50 -16.52
N LYS A 44 -7.57 33.92 -17.69
CA LYS A 44 -7.85 32.47 -17.80
C LYS A 44 -6.67 31.61 -17.39
N SER A 45 -5.43 32.00 -17.71
CA SER A 45 -4.24 31.25 -17.27
C SER A 45 -4.07 31.33 -15.75
N ASN A 46 -4.32 32.48 -15.14
CA ASN A 46 -4.22 32.64 -13.68
C ASN A 46 -5.31 31.81 -12.96
N GLU A 47 -6.54 31.84 -13.46
CA GLU A 47 -7.64 31.00 -12.93
C GLU A 47 -7.32 29.50 -13.03
N ARG A 48 -6.70 29.07 -14.15
CA ARG A 48 -6.26 27.68 -14.35
C ARG A 48 -5.19 27.27 -13.34
N GLU A 49 -4.19 28.12 -13.11
CA GLU A 49 -3.12 27.85 -12.14
C GLU A 49 -3.61 27.85 -10.69
N GLU A 50 -4.53 28.76 -10.33
CA GLU A 50 -5.15 28.78 -9.01
C GLU A 50 -5.97 27.50 -8.75
N LYS A 51 -6.79 27.09 -9.74
CA LYS A 51 -7.55 25.85 -9.68
C LYS A 51 -6.63 24.63 -9.53
N LYS A 52 -5.56 24.56 -10.33
CA LYS A 52 -4.56 23.49 -10.26
C LYS A 52 -3.91 23.41 -8.88
N THR A 53 -3.48 24.55 -8.33
CA THR A 53 -2.84 24.63 -7.01
C THR A 53 -3.78 24.14 -5.90
N LYS A 54 -5.05 24.55 -5.94
CA LYS A 54 -6.06 24.10 -4.97
C LYS A 54 -6.29 22.58 -5.06
N LEU A 55 -6.32 22.05 -6.28
CA LEU A 55 -6.59 20.63 -6.50
C LEU A 55 -5.40 19.75 -6.12
N LEU A 56 -4.16 20.20 -6.35
CA LEU A 56 -2.96 19.53 -5.85
C LEU A 56 -2.94 19.44 -4.33
N LYS A 57 -3.27 20.54 -3.64
CA LYS A 57 -3.35 20.55 -2.17
C LYS A 57 -4.44 19.60 -1.65
N LEU A 58 -5.59 19.54 -2.33
CA LEU A 58 -6.66 18.60 -1.98
C LEU A 58 -6.21 17.16 -2.20
N LEU A 59 -5.51 16.87 -3.30
CA LEU A 59 -4.95 15.55 -3.59
C LEU A 59 -3.96 15.10 -2.52
N GLU A 60 -3.02 15.96 -2.12
CA GLU A 60 -2.07 15.67 -1.03
C GLU A 60 -2.79 15.32 0.28
N GLN A 61 -3.81 16.10 0.65
CA GLN A 61 -4.61 15.85 1.84
C GLN A 61 -5.40 14.54 1.75
N THR A 62 -6.06 14.27 0.62
CA THR A 62 -6.81 13.02 0.40
C THR A 62 -5.89 11.80 0.44
N ILE A 63 -4.67 11.89 -0.10
CA ILE A 63 -3.69 10.81 0.01
C ILE A 63 -3.32 10.58 1.47
N GLU A 64 -3.01 11.63 2.24
CA GLU A 64 -2.62 11.48 3.66
C GLU A 64 -3.73 10.86 4.52
N GLU A 65 -4.99 11.21 4.27
CA GLU A 65 -6.15 10.80 5.08
C GLU A 65 -6.72 9.43 4.67
N GLU A 66 -6.78 9.12 3.37
CA GLU A 66 -7.51 7.95 2.85
C GLU A 66 -6.59 6.86 2.29
N LEU A 67 -5.44 7.23 1.73
CA LEU A 67 -4.53 6.30 1.05
C LEU A 67 -3.03 6.66 1.26
N PRO A 68 -2.56 6.76 2.51
CA PRO A 68 -1.18 7.18 2.80
C PRO A 68 -0.13 6.12 2.41
N GLY A 69 -0.60 4.91 2.14
CA GLY A 69 0.20 3.79 1.70
C GLY A 69 -0.49 2.46 1.98
N VAL A 70 0.13 1.38 1.51
CA VAL A 70 -0.31 0.00 1.71
C VAL A 70 0.81 -0.75 2.41
N VAL A 71 0.48 -1.57 3.41
CA VAL A 71 1.44 -2.44 4.09
C VAL A 71 1.03 -3.89 3.98
N SER A 72 1.90 -4.72 3.40
CA SER A 72 1.67 -6.14 3.21
C SER A 72 2.37 -6.96 4.29
N TRP A 73 1.61 -7.44 5.27
CA TRP A 73 2.08 -8.33 6.34
C TRP A 73 2.00 -9.78 5.91
N GLY A 74 3.07 -10.54 6.09
CA GLY A 74 3.02 -11.96 5.77
C GLY A 74 4.32 -12.74 5.94
N ASP A 75 4.26 -13.98 5.48
CA ASP A 75 5.36 -14.92 5.56
C ASP A 75 6.19 -14.97 4.24
N SER A 76 6.68 -16.16 3.86
CA SER A 76 7.43 -16.38 2.63
C SER A 76 6.63 -16.08 1.36
N LEU A 77 5.30 -16.19 1.42
CA LEU A 77 4.41 -15.86 0.30
C LEU A 77 4.38 -14.35 0.05
N THR A 78 4.32 -13.53 1.12
CA THR A 78 4.45 -12.08 0.99
C THR A 78 5.88 -11.64 0.66
N TYR A 79 6.88 -12.33 1.20
CA TYR A 79 8.28 -12.08 0.84
C TYR A 79 8.55 -12.28 -0.65
N GLY A 80 7.82 -13.21 -1.31
CA GLY A 80 7.99 -13.52 -2.73
C GLY A 80 8.98 -14.66 -2.99
N SER A 81 9.08 -15.63 -2.08
CA SER A 81 9.98 -16.77 -2.26
C SER A 81 9.60 -17.54 -3.54
N GLY A 82 10.58 -17.95 -4.34
CA GLY A 82 10.31 -18.63 -5.63
C GLY A 82 9.90 -17.72 -6.79
N GLY A 83 9.63 -16.43 -6.53
CA GLY A 83 9.19 -15.48 -7.55
C GLY A 83 10.30 -14.85 -8.41
N GLU A 84 11.56 -15.26 -8.23
CA GLU A 84 12.71 -14.71 -8.97
C GLU A 84 12.82 -13.18 -8.91
N GLY A 85 12.43 -12.59 -7.76
CA GLY A 85 12.39 -11.13 -7.55
C GLY A 85 11.03 -10.49 -7.83
N VAL A 86 10.10 -11.20 -8.46
CA VAL A 86 8.69 -10.79 -8.56
C VAL A 86 7.98 -11.13 -7.25
N THR A 87 7.28 -10.14 -6.69
CA THR A 87 6.48 -10.29 -5.48
C THR A 87 5.13 -9.65 -5.71
N TYR A 88 4.05 -10.16 -5.11
CA TYR A 88 2.74 -9.53 -5.28
C TYR A 88 2.70 -8.06 -4.78
N PRO A 89 3.39 -7.67 -3.67
CA PRO A 89 3.41 -6.26 -3.27
C PRO A 89 4.13 -5.37 -4.28
N ARG A 90 5.17 -5.88 -4.95
CA ARG A 90 5.85 -5.14 -6.03
C ARG A 90 4.97 -4.98 -7.26
N VAL A 91 4.22 -6.01 -7.62
CA VAL A 91 3.25 -5.92 -8.73
C VAL A 91 2.14 -4.93 -8.39
N LEU A 92 1.64 -4.95 -7.14
CA LEU A 92 0.67 -3.98 -6.64
C LEU A 92 1.22 -2.54 -6.71
N GLN A 93 2.45 -2.31 -6.25
CA GLN A 93 3.14 -1.00 -6.35
C GLN A 93 3.09 -0.48 -7.79
N ASN A 94 3.52 -1.30 -8.76
CA ASN A 94 3.58 -0.90 -10.16
C ASN A 94 2.18 -0.56 -10.71
N LEU A 95 1.13 -1.30 -10.33
CA LEU A 95 -0.23 -1.04 -10.78
C LEU A 95 -0.80 0.25 -10.16
N ILE A 96 -0.50 0.53 -8.89
CA ILE A 96 -0.88 1.79 -8.23
C ILE A 96 -0.17 2.97 -8.91
N GLU A 97 1.13 2.86 -9.19
CA GLU A 97 1.88 3.90 -9.91
C GLU A 97 1.33 4.17 -11.31
N GLN A 98 0.93 3.11 -12.03
CA GLN A 98 0.45 3.20 -13.41
C GLN A 98 -0.99 3.71 -13.52
N HIS A 99 -1.85 3.38 -12.55
CA HIS A 99 -3.30 3.54 -12.69
C HIS A 99 -3.95 4.40 -11.61
N VAL A 100 -3.24 4.75 -10.54
CA VAL A 100 -3.77 5.52 -9.40
C VAL A 100 -2.95 6.80 -9.22
N TYR A 101 -1.78 6.70 -8.60
CA TYR A 101 -0.87 7.81 -8.33
C TYR A 101 0.51 7.28 -7.93
N HIS A 102 1.58 7.93 -8.39
CA HIS A 102 2.95 7.41 -8.30
C HIS A 102 3.57 7.46 -6.90
N ASP A 103 3.12 8.37 -6.03
CA ASP A 103 3.72 8.58 -4.69
C ASP A 103 3.08 7.74 -3.57
N ILE A 104 2.26 6.74 -3.91
CA ILE A 104 1.59 5.89 -2.92
C ILE A 104 2.45 4.64 -2.68
N PRO A 105 3.06 4.48 -1.49
CA PRO A 105 3.99 3.40 -1.24
C PRO A 105 3.28 2.09 -0.88
N VAL A 106 3.81 0.96 -1.35
CA VAL A 106 3.44 -0.40 -0.99
C VAL A 106 4.63 -1.07 -0.30
N ILE A 107 4.47 -1.38 0.99
CA ILE A 107 5.55 -1.89 1.83
C ILE A 107 5.44 -3.40 1.99
N ASN A 108 6.45 -4.13 1.50
CA ASN A 108 6.55 -5.56 1.69
C ASN A 108 7.17 -5.90 3.06
N MET A 109 6.34 -6.35 4.01
CA MET A 109 6.72 -6.81 5.35
C MET A 109 6.78 -8.34 5.46
N GLY A 110 6.93 -9.03 4.34
CA GLY A 110 7.09 -10.47 4.28
C GLY A 110 8.41 -10.97 4.89
N VAL A 111 8.34 -12.01 5.72
CA VAL A 111 9.54 -12.70 6.24
C VAL A 111 9.38 -14.22 6.12
N ARG A 112 10.41 -14.87 5.56
CA ARG A 112 10.41 -16.33 5.37
C ARG A 112 10.35 -17.09 6.69
N GLY A 113 9.53 -18.13 6.73
CA GLY A 113 9.46 -19.09 7.83
C GLY A 113 8.81 -18.57 9.12
N GLU A 114 8.26 -17.35 9.11
CA GLU A 114 7.58 -16.82 10.27
C GLU A 114 6.15 -17.34 10.39
N THR A 115 5.76 -17.61 11.62
CA THR A 115 4.41 -18.02 12.00
C THR A 115 3.47 -16.82 12.04
N SER A 116 2.16 -17.07 11.98
CA SER A 116 1.14 -16.05 12.15
C SER A 116 1.27 -15.28 13.47
N SER A 117 1.57 -15.97 14.58
CA SER A 117 1.84 -15.35 15.89
C SER A 117 3.01 -14.36 15.86
N THR A 118 4.09 -14.72 15.18
CA THR A 118 5.27 -13.86 15.07
C THR A 118 4.96 -12.62 14.23
N ILE A 119 4.24 -12.80 13.12
CA ILE A 119 3.87 -11.69 12.22
C ILE A 119 2.90 -10.74 12.92
N ALA A 120 1.90 -11.27 13.64
CA ALA A 120 0.97 -10.47 14.43
C ALA A 120 1.67 -9.64 15.51
N GLY A 121 2.70 -10.18 16.17
CA GLY A 121 3.46 -9.43 17.17
C GLY A 121 4.31 -8.27 16.61
N ARG A 122 4.83 -8.40 15.38
CA ARG A 122 5.51 -7.29 14.70
C ARG A 122 4.55 -6.24 14.15
N ALA A 123 3.40 -6.68 13.66
CA ALA A 123 2.36 -5.77 13.19
C ALA A 123 1.70 -5.02 14.35
N GLY A 124 1.69 -5.62 15.55
CA GLY A 124 1.17 -5.03 16.77
C GLY A 124 -0.15 -5.59 17.27
N GLY A 125 -0.74 -6.55 16.55
CA GLY A 125 -2.03 -7.13 16.91
C GLY A 125 -1.96 -7.96 18.20
N THR A 126 -1.03 -8.90 18.27
CA THR A 126 -0.68 -9.65 19.50
C THR A 126 0.77 -9.35 19.87
N PRO A 127 1.05 -8.19 20.48
CA PRO A 127 2.41 -7.67 20.60
C PRO A 127 3.33 -8.63 21.35
N PHE A 128 4.63 -8.53 21.05
CA PHE A 128 5.62 -9.27 21.81
C PHE A 128 5.70 -8.75 23.25
N VAL A 129 5.93 -9.66 24.18
CA VAL A 129 6.19 -9.36 25.59
C VAL A 129 7.47 -10.03 26.05
N VAL A 130 8.11 -9.45 27.06
CA VAL A 130 9.33 -9.99 27.67
C VAL A 130 9.07 -10.57 29.06
N SER A 131 9.87 -11.57 29.42
CA SER A 131 10.03 -11.96 30.82
C SER A 131 10.78 -10.89 31.62
N SER A 132 10.70 -10.95 32.95
CA SER A 132 11.35 -9.95 33.81
C SER A 132 12.87 -9.96 33.64
N PHE A 133 13.46 -8.76 33.53
CA PHE A 133 14.90 -8.55 33.46
C PHE A 133 15.25 -7.13 33.91
N THR A 134 16.53 -6.77 33.92
CA THR A 134 16.98 -5.39 34.17
C THR A 134 17.71 -4.87 32.95
N ILE A 135 17.25 -3.74 32.42
CA ILE A 135 17.99 -3.00 31.41
C ILE A 135 19.18 -2.33 32.13
N PRO A 136 20.43 -2.62 31.75
CA PRO A 136 21.62 -2.09 32.42
C PRO A 136 21.80 -0.59 32.17
N LYS A 137 22.63 0.06 32.99
CA LYS A 137 22.99 1.48 32.82
C LYS A 137 23.78 1.72 31.54
N GLU A 138 24.68 0.79 31.24
CA GLU A 138 25.58 0.83 30.10
C GLU A 138 24.90 0.33 28.82
N VAL A 139 25.48 0.69 27.67
CA VAL A 139 25.11 0.16 26.36
C VAL A 139 25.78 -1.20 26.19
N ILE A 140 25.16 -2.22 26.80
CA ILE A 140 25.58 -3.60 26.73
C ILE A 140 24.37 -4.50 26.47
N LYS A 141 24.62 -5.65 25.84
CA LYS A 141 23.60 -6.67 25.62
C LYS A 141 23.19 -7.33 26.93
N VAL A 142 21.88 -7.49 27.09
CA VAL A 142 21.28 -8.34 28.13
C VAL A 142 20.34 -9.34 27.45
N GLU A 143 20.43 -10.60 27.87
CA GLU A 143 19.56 -11.65 27.35
C GLU A 143 18.11 -11.38 27.75
N ILE A 144 17.19 -11.60 26.81
CA ILE A 144 15.75 -11.47 27.01
C ILE A 144 15.04 -12.70 26.45
N HIS A 145 13.91 -13.03 27.07
CA HIS A 145 13.01 -14.07 26.57
C HIS A 145 11.74 -13.38 26.04
N ILE A 146 11.30 -13.76 24.84
CA ILE A 146 10.22 -13.09 24.09
C ILE A 146 9.11 -14.09 23.79
N THR A 147 7.86 -13.73 24.10
CA THR A 147 6.65 -14.49 23.73
C THR A 147 5.60 -13.57 23.10
N SER A 148 4.56 -14.13 22.48
CA SER A 148 3.34 -13.37 22.20
C SER A 148 2.66 -12.97 23.51
N SER A 149 1.94 -11.85 23.52
CA SER A 149 1.09 -11.44 24.66
C SER A 149 -0.01 -12.47 24.98
N THR A 150 -0.36 -13.31 24.02
CA THR A 150 -1.32 -14.43 24.16
C THR A 150 -0.65 -15.76 24.53
N GLY A 151 0.68 -15.77 24.71
CA GLY A 151 1.45 -16.92 25.22
C GLY A 151 2.01 -17.87 24.16
N GLU A 152 1.74 -17.65 22.87
CA GLU A 152 2.31 -18.44 21.79
C GLU A 152 3.80 -18.17 21.61
N PRO A 153 4.57 -19.19 21.19
CA PRO A 153 5.96 -18.99 20.81
C PRO A 153 6.04 -18.07 19.59
N VAL A 154 7.07 -17.23 19.59
CA VAL A 154 7.39 -16.30 18.50
C VAL A 154 8.87 -16.39 18.18
N ALA A 155 9.23 -16.14 16.92
CA ALA A 155 10.62 -16.18 16.51
C ALA A 155 11.00 -15.03 15.56
N PRO A 156 10.99 -13.77 16.05
CA PRO A 156 11.32 -12.63 15.21
C PRO A 156 12.78 -12.60 14.76
N LEU A 157 13.10 -11.77 13.77
CA LEU A 157 14.47 -11.52 13.28
C LEU A 157 15.19 -12.70 12.59
N ARG A 158 14.55 -13.88 12.48
CA ARG A 158 15.19 -15.07 11.87
C ARG A 158 15.68 -14.84 10.45
N HIS A 159 14.91 -14.13 9.64
CA HIS A 159 15.23 -13.89 8.22
C HIS A 159 15.14 -12.41 7.82
N GLY A 160 15.33 -11.51 8.77
CA GLY A 160 15.35 -10.07 8.57
C GLY A 160 14.58 -9.33 9.65
N ASP A 161 14.82 -8.03 9.77
CA ASP A 161 14.19 -7.20 10.80
C ASP A 161 12.70 -6.96 10.53
N LYS A 162 12.40 -6.42 9.34
CA LYS A 162 11.03 -6.11 8.86
C LYS A 162 10.14 -5.54 9.96
N GLY A 163 10.58 -4.44 10.55
CA GLY A 163 9.76 -3.62 11.44
C GLY A 163 9.82 -4.01 12.91
N VAL A 164 10.82 -4.79 13.35
CA VAL A 164 11.07 -4.94 14.78
C VAL A 164 11.79 -3.69 15.30
N ASN A 165 13.00 -3.42 14.81
CA ASN A 165 13.90 -2.45 15.43
C ASN A 165 13.83 -1.05 14.80
N PRO A 166 14.17 -0.01 15.59
CA PRO A 166 14.40 -0.04 17.04
C PRO A 166 13.12 -0.31 17.83
N VAL A 167 13.25 -0.89 19.03
CA VAL A 167 12.13 -1.14 19.93
C VAL A 167 12.14 -0.20 21.13
N THR A 168 10.99 -0.03 21.77
CA THR A 168 10.90 0.55 23.12
C THR A 168 10.42 -0.52 24.10
N ILE A 169 11.15 -0.70 25.21
CA ILE A 169 10.75 -1.57 26.33
C ILE A 169 10.75 -0.73 27.60
N ASN A 170 9.60 -0.64 28.27
CA ASN A 170 9.43 0.17 29.50
C ASN A 170 9.98 1.61 29.38
N GLY A 171 9.72 2.26 28.24
CA GLY A 171 10.18 3.63 27.95
C GLY A 171 11.64 3.76 27.50
N VAL A 172 12.42 2.66 27.45
CA VAL A 172 13.82 2.68 26.98
C VAL A 172 13.91 2.19 25.54
N GLN A 173 14.48 3.01 24.67
CA GLN A 173 14.76 2.63 23.28
C GLN A 173 16.01 1.75 23.17
N GLY A 174 15.95 0.72 22.33
CA GLY A 174 17.05 -0.20 22.10
C GLY A 174 16.88 -1.03 20.83
N ILE A 175 17.81 -1.97 20.65
CA ILE A 175 17.84 -2.94 19.56
C ILE A 175 17.70 -4.33 20.16
N ILE A 176 16.79 -5.12 19.58
CA ILE A 176 16.75 -6.57 19.77
C ILE A 176 17.64 -7.21 18.70
N SER A 177 18.53 -8.09 19.15
CA SER A 177 19.31 -8.97 18.28
C SER A 177 19.04 -10.43 18.61
N ILE A 178 19.30 -11.31 17.65
CA ILE A 178 19.09 -12.75 17.75
C ILE A 178 20.43 -13.46 17.57
N ASP A 179 20.72 -14.42 18.45
CA ASP A 179 21.72 -15.45 18.20
C ASP A 179 21.02 -16.73 17.73
N LYS A 180 21.26 -17.07 16.45
CA LYS A 180 20.55 -18.15 15.76
C LYS A 180 21.20 -19.47 16.11
N GLN A 181 20.53 -20.25 16.95
CA GLN A 181 21.02 -21.57 17.31
C GLN A 181 20.76 -22.56 16.16
N SER A 182 21.80 -23.29 15.76
CA SER A 182 21.69 -24.37 14.76
C SER A 182 20.96 -25.60 15.32
N LYS A 183 20.99 -25.75 16.65
CA LYS A 183 20.25 -26.74 17.46
C LYS A 183 19.83 -26.05 18.76
N GLY A 184 18.53 -26.06 19.08
CA GLY A 184 17.97 -25.40 20.27
C GLY A 184 17.13 -24.17 19.94
N GLU A 185 16.68 -23.47 20.98
CA GLU A 185 15.88 -22.25 20.87
C GLU A 185 16.75 -21.04 20.53
N ASN A 186 16.20 -20.09 19.79
CA ASN A 186 16.92 -18.85 19.50
C ASN A 186 17.08 -18.03 20.79
N ILE A 187 18.26 -17.44 20.97
CA ILE A 187 18.53 -16.55 22.11
C ILE A 187 18.38 -15.10 21.64
N TYR A 188 17.65 -14.28 22.40
CA TYR A 188 17.46 -12.87 22.08
C TYR A 188 18.19 -11.99 23.08
N TYR A 189 18.67 -10.85 22.60
CA TYR A 189 19.33 -9.84 23.42
C TYR A 189 18.71 -8.49 23.17
N PHE A 190 18.52 -7.71 24.23
CA PHE A 190 18.23 -6.29 24.17
C PHE A 190 19.49 -5.47 24.48
N GLU A 191 19.70 -4.41 23.72
CA GLU A 191 20.77 -3.43 23.95
C GLU A 191 20.20 -2.02 23.80
N ARG A 192 20.31 -1.20 24.85
CA ARG A 192 19.79 0.17 24.84
C ARG A 192 20.59 1.08 23.91
N LEU A 193 19.96 2.05 23.25
CA LEU A 193 20.64 2.95 22.29
C LEU A 193 21.60 3.97 22.94
N GLY A 194 21.38 4.30 24.21
CA GLY A 194 22.21 5.26 24.94
C GLY A 194 22.19 5.00 26.44
N ARG A 195 23.28 5.38 27.11
CA ARG A 195 23.45 5.23 28.56
C ARG A 195 22.31 5.87 29.36
N GLY A 196 22.03 5.35 30.55
CA GLY A 196 21.11 5.97 31.49
C GLY A 196 21.03 5.19 32.80
N GLU A 197 19.96 5.37 33.56
CA GLU A 197 19.73 4.59 34.78
C GLU A 197 19.30 3.15 34.46
N ALA A 198 19.53 2.26 35.42
CA ALA A 198 19.09 0.87 35.31
C ALA A 198 17.57 0.82 35.44
N VAL A 199 16.90 0.08 34.56
CA VAL A 199 15.43 0.02 34.51
C VAL A 199 14.97 -1.41 34.76
N PRO A 200 14.28 -1.70 35.88
CA PRO A 200 13.65 -3.00 36.08
C PRO A 200 12.46 -3.14 35.13
N VAL A 201 12.41 -4.27 34.43
CA VAL A 201 11.32 -4.62 33.50
C VAL A 201 10.54 -5.79 34.09
N LYS A 202 9.21 -5.65 34.13
CA LYS A 202 8.32 -6.68 34.67
C LYS A 202 8.01 -7.73 33.61
N ASP A 203 7.69 -8.94 34.05
CA ASP A 203 7.13 -9.97 33.19
C ASP A 203 5.86 -9.45 32.48
N GLY A 204 5.72 -9.76 31.19
CA GLY A 204 4.62 -9.29 30.37
C GLY A 204 4.77 -7.85 29.85
N THR A 205 5.91 -7.17 30.08
CA THR A 205 6.13 -5.83 29.52
C THR A 205 6.15 -5.90 27.99
N VAL A 206 5.38 -5.04 27.33
CA VAL A 206 5.29 -4.98 25.87
C VAL A 206 6.60 -4.48 25.25
N ILE A 207 6.99 -5.12 24.14
CA ILE A 207 8.01 -4.63 23.22
C ILE A 207 7.31 -3.82 22.14
N GLU A 208 7.45 -2.50 22.17
CA GLU A 208 6.91 -1.62 21.13
C GLU A 208 7.84 -1.65 19.91
N THR A 209 7.43 -2.32 18.84
CA THR A 209 8.20 -2.41 17.60
C THR A 209 7.95 -1.20 16.68
N VAL A 210 8.81 -1.00 15.67
CA VAL A 210 8.56 0.01 14.62
C VAL A 210 7.29 -0.28 13.85
N GLY A 211 7.03 -1.56 13.54
CA GLY A 211 5.89 -2.03 12.77
C GLY A 211 4.56 -1.56 13.36
N MET A 212 4.47 -1.59 14.69
CA MET A 212 3.29 -1.13 15.45
C MET A 212 2.94 0.33 15.22
N LYS A 213 3.93 1.20 14.96
CA LYS A 213 3.72 2.65 14.90
C LYS A 213 3.79 3.20 13.49
N LYS A 214 4.74 2.72 12.69
CA LYS A 214 5.08 3.32 11.39
C LYS A 214 3.97 3.15 10.35
N PHE A 215 3.24 2.05 10.40
CA PHE A 215 2.25 1.69 9.38
C PHE A 215 0.81 1.75 9.92
N GLN A 216 0.60 2.42 11.06
CA GLN A 216 -0.70 2.49 11.73
C GLN A 216 -1.80 3.18 10.90
N ASN A 217 -1.43 3.98 9.90
CA ASN A 217 -2.36 4.66 8.98
C ASN A 217 -2.37 4.04 7.58
N TYR A 218 -1.50 3.05 7.29
CA TYR A 218 -1.46 2.40 5.98
C TYR A 218 -2.57 1.35 5.90
N ILE A 219 -3.11 1.14 4.70
CA ILE A 219 -4.08 0.07 4.44
C ILE A 219 -3.35 -1.27 4.62
N PRO A 220 -3.75 -2.12 5.59
CA PRO A 220 -3.09 -3.40 5.78
C PRO A 220 -3.63 -4.46 4.82
N ILE A 221 -2.71 -5.20 4.20
CA ILE A 221 -2.97 -6.46 3.52
C ILE A 221 -2.35 -7.56 4.38
N VAL A 222 -3.18 -8.45 4.92
CA VAL A 222 -2.76 -9.51 5.83
C VAL A 222 -2.79 -10.84 5.10
N PHE A 223 -1.62 -11.46 4.93
CA PHE A 223 -1.45 -12.77 4.31
C PHE A 223 -0.54 -13.66 5.17
N ILE A 224 -1.14 -14.29 6.19
CA ILE A 224 -0.44 -15.05 7.22
C ILE A 224 -1.03 -16.45 7.40
N GLY A 225 -0.24 -17.36 7.98
CA GLY A 225 -0.71 -18.67 8.44
C GLY A 225 -0.09 -19.86 7.71
N GLN A 226 0.67 -19.66 6.63
CA GLN A 226 1.25 -20.76 5.86
C GLN A 226 2.23 -21.61 6.71
N ASN A 227 2.91 -20.99 7.68
CA ASN A 227 3.85 -21.66 8.59
C ASN A 227 3.24 -22.03 9.95
N GLY A 228 1.90 -22.02 10.09
CA GLY A 228 1.24 -22.22 11.37
C GLY A 228 1.43 -21.03 12.34
N GLY A 229 1.48 -21.31 13.64
CA GLY A 229 1.40 -20.28 14.69
C GLY A 229 0.03 -20.18 15.36
N TYR A 230 -0.85 -21.11 15.04
CA TYR A 230 -2.21 -21.24 15.54
C TYR A 230 -2.56 -22.72 15.67
N LYS A 231 -3.51 -23.04 16.55
CA LYS A 231 -3.99 -24.38 16.88
C LYS A 231 -5.36 -24.67 16.26
N THR A 232 -6.13 -23.63 15.99
CA THR A 232 -7.47 -23.71 15.39
C THR A 232 -7.64 -22.63 14.34
N ASP A 233 -8.49 -22.87 13.35
CA ASP A 233 -8.81 -21.87 12.31
C ASP A 233 -9.35 -20.57 12.92
N GLN A 234 -10.14 -20.67 14.00
CA GLN A 234 -10.63 -19.49 14.73
C GLN A 234 -9.47 -18.66 15.33
N GLN A 235 -8.43 -19.31 15.86
CA GLN A 235 -7.27 -18.58 16.39
C GLN A 235 -6.53 -17.81 15.28
N LEU A 236 -6.45 -18.37 14.06
CA LEU A 236 -5.89 -17.64 12.92
C LEU A 236 -6.75 -16.41 12.56
N VAL A 237 -8.08 -16.56 12.54
CA VAL A 237 -9.02 -15.44 12.32
C VAL A 237 -8.83 -14.36 13.38
N ASP A 238 -8.69 -14.73 14.65
CA ASP A 238 -8.51 -13.79 15.76
C ASP A 238 -7.16 -13.07 15.68
N GLN A 239 -6.09 -13.76 15.27
CA GLN A 239 -4.78 -13.15 15.00
C GLN A 239 -4.87 -12.12 13.86
N ILE A 240 -5.57 -12.44 12.77
CA ILE A 240 -5.78 -11.48 11.66
C ILE A 240 -6.59 -10.28 12.15
N LYS A 241 -7.68 -10.51 12.90
CA LYS A 241 -8.48 -9.45 13.52
C LYS A 241 -7.63 -8.53 14.38
N SER A 242 -6.73 -9.08 15.19
CA SER A 242 -5.86 -8.27 16.05
C SER A 242 -4.97 -7.31 15.26
N ILE A 243 -4.50 -7.70 14.07
CA ILE A 243 -3.68 -6.85 13.20
C ILE A 243 -4.51 -5.69 12.61
N ILE A 244 -5.78 -5.95 12.26
CA ILE A 244 -6.66 -4.95 11.61
C ILE A 244 -7.50 -4.12 12.61
N GLN A 245 -7.52 -4.44 13.91
CA GLN A 245 -8.38 -3.81 14.94
C GLN A 245 -7.67 -2.82 15.88
N MET A 246 -6.36 -2.59 15.74
CA MET A 246 -5.61 -1.56 16.49
C MET A 246 -6.10 -0.11 16.18
N GLU A 247 -7.21 0.29 16.82
CA GLU A 247 -7.77 1.63 17.16
C GLU A 247 -7.66 2.85 16.23
N LYS A 248 -6.91 2.85 15.12
CA LYS A 248 -6.73 4.00 14.23
C LYS A 248 -7.23 3.77 12.80
N TYR A 249 -7.93 2.67 12.55
CA TYR A 249 -8.11 2.12 11.21
C TYR A 249 -9.38 2.60 10.51
N ASN A 250 -9.15 3.19 9.34
CA ASN A 250 -10.09 3.23 8.23
C ASN A 250 -10.64 1.81 8.01
N GLU A 251 -11.92 1.70 7.65
CA GLU A 251 -12.61 0.47 7.21
C GLU A 251 -11.94 -0.24 6.00
N ASN A 252 -10.71 0.15 5.61
CA ASN A 252 -10.00 -0.32 4.44
C ASN A 252 -8.89 -1.30 4.86
N TYR A 253 -9.04 -2.56 4.47
CA TYR A 253 -8.03 -3.62 4.64
C TYR A 253 -8.33 -4.77 3.68
N LEU A 254 -7.35 -5.65 3.47
CA LEU A 254 -7.56 -6.93 2.79
C LEU A 254 -6.97 -8.09 3.57
N VAL A 255 -7.67 -9.23 3.52
CA VAL A 255 -7.21 -10.51 4.05
C VAL A 255 -7.05 -11.48 2.89
N LEU A 256 -5.87 -12.06 2.74
CA LEU A 256 -5.58 -13.02 1.67
C LEU A 256 -5.61 -14.45 2.23
N GLY A 257 -6.44 -15.30 1.62
CA GLY A 257 -6.57 -16.70 2.01
C GLY A 257 -5.34 -17.56 1.71
N LEU A 258 -5.15 -18.62 2.50
CA LEU A 258 -4.08 -19.59 2.28
C LEU A 258 -4.22 -20.23 0.90
N THR A 259 -3.09 -20.48 0.24
CA THR A 259 -3.05 -20.97 -1.15
C THR A 259 -2.68 -22.44 -1.27
N THR A 260 -2.29 -23.10 -0.17
CA THR A 260 -1.99 -24.53 -0.13
C THR A 260 -3.23 -25.35 0.24
N GLY A 261 -3.38 -26.54 -0.33
CA GLY A 261 -4.49 -27.46 -0.09
C GLY A 261 -5.49 -27.53 -1.24
N THR A 262 -6.60 -28.22 -0.99
CA THR A 262 -7.74 -28.44 -1.90
C THR A 262 -8.97 -27.70 -1.40
N ALA A 263 -10.01 -27.59 -2.24
CA ALA A 263 -11.30 -27.04 -1.83
C ALA A 263 -11.87 -27.76 -0.60
N GLU A 264 -11.85 -29.09 -0.60
CA GLU A 264 -12.33 -29.90 0.52
C GLU A 264 -11.54 -29.62 1.81
N SER A 265 -10.21 -29.58 1.74
CA SER A 265 -9.37 -29.39 2.93
C SER A 265 -9.47 -27.98 3.54
N ARG A 266 -9.92 -26.99 2.76
CA ARG A 266 -9.95 -25.58 3.17
C ARG A 266 -11.35 -25.04 3.47
N ILE A 267 -12.40 -25.80 3.18
CA ILE A 267 -13.79 -25.32 3.28
C ILE A 267 -14.13 -24.71 4.65
N GLN A 268 -13.65 -25.30 5.75
CA GLN A 268 -13.92 -24.79 7.09
C GLN A 268 -13.25 -23.44 7.33
N LEU A 269 -11.95 -23.33 7.02
CA LEU A 269 -11.20 -22.09 7.17
C LEU A 269 -11.75 -21.00 6.24
N GLU A 270 -12.05 -21.33 4.99
CA GLU A 270 -12.59 -20.39 3.99
C GLU A 270 -13.94 -19.83 4.45
N SER A 271 -14.84 -20.69 4.94
CA SER A 271 -16.14 -20.25 5.47
C SER A 271 -15.99 -19.33 6.69
N LEU A 272 -15.03 -19.61 7.59
CA LEU A 272 -14.73 -18.74 8.73
C LEU A 272 -14.19 -17.37 8.28
N MET A 273 -13.30 -17.35 7.29
CA MET A 273 -12.72 -16.12 6.74
C MET A 273 -13.77 -15.27 6.02
N GLU A 274 -14.62 -15.89 5.18
CA GLU A 274 -15.75 -15.22 4.51
C GLU A 274 -16.72 -14.62 5.53
N THR A 275 -17.07 -15.39 6.57
CA THR A 275 -17.94 -14.91 7.66
C THR A 275 -17.30 -13.75 8.42
N ALA A 276 -15.99 -13.80 8.68
CA ALA A 276 -15.29 -12.82 9.49
C ALA A 276 -15.00 -11.50 8.77
N PHE A 277 -14.73 -11.55 7.46
CA PHE A 277 -14.18 -10.41 6.71
C PHE A 277 -14.97 -10.04 5.44
N GLY A 278 -15.93 -10.87 5.03
CA GLY A 278 -16.80 -10.59 3.87
C GLY A 278 -16.00 -10.29 2.60
N GLU A 279 -16.38 -9.22 1.90
CA GLU A 279 -15.75 -8.80 0.64
C GLU A 279 -14.28 -8.40 0.77
N LYS A 280 -13.81 -8.14 2.00
CA LYS A 280 -12.40 -7.83 2.28
C LYS A 280 -11.53 -9.08 2.37
N TYR A 281 -12.14 -10.27 2.40
CA TYR A 281 -11.44 -11.54 2.23
C TYR A 281 -11.33 -11.92 0.75
N VAL A 282 -10.10 -12.22 0.33
CA VAL A 282 -9.79 -12.75 -0.99
C VAL A 282 -9.47 -14.24 -0.83
N ASN A 283 -10.39 -15.10 -1.26
CA ASN A 283 -10.15 -16.54 -1.34
C ASN A 283 -9.16 -16.84 -2.49
N LEU A 284 -7.86 -16.68 -2.20
CA LEU A 284 -6.82 -16.85 -3.21
C LEU A 284 -6.73 -18.28 -3.72
N ARG A 285 -6.97 -19.31 -2.88
CA ARG A 285 -6.98 -20.70 -3.35
C ARG A 285 -8.00 -20.86 -4.46
N GLU A 286 -9.24 -20.45 -4.20
CA GLU A 286 -10.33 -20.55 -5.17
C GLU A 286 -10.01 -19.77 -6.46
N LEU A 287 -9.71 -18.48 -6.36
CA LEU A 287 -9.45 -17.63 -7.54
C LEU A 287 -8.26 -18.11 -8.38
N MET A 288 -7.18 -18.53 -7.74
CA MET A 288 -6.00 -19.01 -8.44
C MET A 288 -6.23 -20.40 -9.04
N SER A 289 -7.03 -21.27 -8.40
CA SER A 289 -7.39 -22.59 -8.93
C SER A 289 -8.39 -22.53 -10.09
N THR A 290 -9.25 -21.52 -10.15
CA THR A 290 -10.27 -21.40 -11.21
C THR A 290 -9.85 -20.49 -12.35
N ASN A 291 -9.10 -19.42 -12.06
CA ASN A 291 -8.77 -18.38 -13.03
C ASN A 291 -7.27 -18.06 -13.13
N GLY A 292 -6.42 -18.62 -12.28
CA GLY A 292 -5.00 -18.24 -12.20
C GLY A 292 -4.27 -18.38 -13.53
N LEU A 293 -4.42 -19.52 -14.23
CA LEU A 293 -3.76 -19.74 -15.52
C LEU A 293 -4.26 -18.81 -16.62
N LYS A 294 -5.57 -18.53 -16.64
CA LYS A 294 -6.16 -17.56 -17.57
C LYS A 294 -5.58 -16.16 -17.34
N LEU A 295 -5.49 -15.72 -16.09
CA LEU A 295 -4.92 -14.43 -15.72
C LEU A 295 -3.41 -14.34 -16.01
N ALA A 296 -2.72 -15.48 -16.00
CA ALA A 296 -1.31 -15.59 -16.37
C ALA A 296 -1.07 -15.71 -17.88
N ASN A 297 -2.13 -15.84 -18.70
CA ASN A 297 -2.05 -16.22 -20.12
C ASN A 297 -1.26 -17.51 -20.36
N ILE A 298 -1.49 -18.53 -19.52
CA ILE A 298 -0.88 -19.87 -19.63
C ILE A 298 -1.94 -20.87 -20.07
N SER A 299 -1.63 -21.68 -21.09
CA SER A 299 -2.46 -22.82 -21.45
C SER A 299 -2.28 -23.96 -20.44
N PRO A 300 -3.37 -24.55 -19.92
CA PRO A 300 -3.27 -25.59 -18.88
C PRO A 300 -2.62 -26.86 -19.41
N THR A 301 -1.75 -27.47 -18.60
CA THR A 301 -1.26 -28.83 -18.77
C THR A 301 -2.24 -29.85 -18.18
N THR A 302 -2.01 -31.15 -18.41
CA THR A 302 -2.80 -32.20 -17.75
C THR A 302 -2.70 -32.14 -16.23
N GLU A 303 -1.51 -31.87 -15.69
CA GLU A 303 -1.26 -31.76 -14.25
C GLU A 303 -1.98 -30.56 -13.64
N ASP A 304 -2.03 -29.44 -14.37
CA ASP A 304 -2.82 -28.28 -13.99
C ASP A 304 -4.30 -28.63 -13.90
N LEU A 305 -4.85 -29.27 -14.93
CA LEU A 305 -6.27 -29.66 -14.95
C LEU A 305 -6.63 -30.58 -13.78
N THR A 306 -5.77 -31.56 -13.46
CA THR A 306 -5.97 -32.45 -12.30
C THR A 306 -5.92 -31.68 -10.97
N ALA A 307 -5.00 -30.73 -10.81
CA ALA A 307 -4.95 -29.89 -9.61
C ALA A 307 -6.21 -29.01 -9.48
N MET A 308 -6.61 -28.36 -10.58
CA MET A 308 -7.78 -27.49 -10.63
C MET A 308 -9.08 -28.24 -10.34
N GLU A 309 -9.22 -29.50 -10.78
CA GLU A 309 -10.40 -30.34 -10.55
C GLU A 309 -10.72 -30.52 -9.06
N ILE A 310 -9.70 -30.60 -8.20
CA ILE A 310 -9.85 -30.69 -6.74
C ILE A 310 -9.72 -29.32 -6.04
N GLY A 311 -9.67 -28.23 -6.80
CA GLY A 311 -9.49 -26.87 -6.30
C GLY A 311 -8.10 -26.59 -5.72
N ALA A 312 -7.08 -27.34 -6.12
CA ALA A 312 -5.69 -27.01 -5.80
C ALA A 312 -5.12 -26.00 -6.83
N ILE A 313 -4.07 -25.29 -6.44
CA ILE A 313 -3.41 -24.34 -7.33
C ILE A 313 -2.68 -25.11 -8.45
N PRO A 314 -2.84 -24.69 -9.72
CA PRO A 314 -2.12 -25.24 -10.86
C PRO A 314 -0.59 -25.22 -10.66
N PRO A 315 0.12 -26.36 -10.80
CA PRO A 315 1.58 -26.41 -10.70
C PRO A 315 2.30 -25.42 -11.61
N SER A 316 1.74 -25.07 -12.78
CA SER A 316 2.34 -24.09 -13.69
C SER A 316 2.43 -22.67 -13.11
N LEU A 317 1.74 -22.36 -12.01
CA LEU A 317 1.86 -21.09 -11.28
C LEU A 317 2.83 -21.16 -10.09
N LEU A 318 3.34 -22.35 -9.79
CA LEU A 318 4.17 -22.61 -8.63
C LEU A 318 5.63 -22.81 -9.02
N SER A 319 6.53 -22.52 -8.08
CA SER A 319 7.96 -22.84 -8.17
C SER A 319 8.30 -24.09 -7.34
N ASP A 320 7.52 -24.36 -6.30
CA ASP A 320 7.55 -25.59 -5.52
C ASP A 320 6.12 -25.96 -5.03
N LYS A 321 5.96 -26.76 -3.98
CA LYS A 321 4.63 -27.17 -3.48
C LYS A 321 3.87 -26.09 -2.70
N VAL A 322 4.52 -24.96 -2.39
CA VAL A 322 4.00 -23.88 -1.54
C VAL A 322 4.10 -22.54 -2.26
N HIS A 323 5.25 -22.25 -2.83
CA HIS A 323 5.61 -20.95 -3.34
C HIS A 323 5.25 -20.77 -4.81
N PHE A 324 4.86 -19.54 -5.15
CA PHE A 324 4.56 -19.17 -6.52
C PHE A 324 5.85 -18.96 -7.32
N ASN A 325 5.77 -19.13 -8.63
CA ASN A 325 6.78 -18.61 -9.54
C ASN A 325 6.46 -17.14 -9.88
N ALA A 326 7.27 -16.51 -10.72
CA ALA A 326 7.09 -15.11 -11.12
C ALA A 326 5.67 -14.83 -11.67
N LYS A 327 5.10 -15.75 -12.46
CA LYS A 327 3.75 -15.59 -13.04
C LYS A 327 2.66 -15.74 -12.00
N GLY A 328 2.79 -16.66 -11.06
CA GLY A 328 1.87 -16.78 -9.93
C GLY A 328 1.80 -15.49 -9.10
N TYR A 329 2.95 -14.89 -8.78
CA TYR A 329 2.98 -13.61 -8.05
C TYR A 329 2.44 -12.42 -8.86
N GLU A 330 2.67 -12.40 -10.17
CA GLU A 330 2.06 -11.42 -11.07
C GLU A 330 0.52 -11.46 -11.00
N VAL A 331 -0.05 -12.67 -11.03
CA VAL A 331 -1.51 -12.86 -10.92
C VAL A 331 -2.03 -12.42 -9.55
N ILE A 332 -1.36 -12.79 -8.44
CA ILE A 332 -1.79 -12.37 -7.11
C ILE A 332 -1.79 -10.84 -7.00
N GLY A 333 -0.76 -10.16 -7.48
CA GLY A 333 -0.71 -8.69 -7.47
C GLY A 333 -1.86 -8.05 -8.24
N LYS A 334 -2.23 -8.62 -9.39
CA LYS A 334 -3.39 -8.18 -10.19
C LYS A 334 -4.71 -8.41 -9.46
N ILE A 335 -4.90 -9.57 -8.82
CA ILE A 335 -6.10 -9.89 -8.03
C ILE A 335 -6.25 -8.89 -6.88
N VAL A 336 -5.16 -8.64 -6.14
CA VAL A 336 -5.16 -7.70 -5.01
C VAL A 336 -5.51 -6.29 -5.48
N PHE A 337 -4.88 -5.79 -6.55
CA PHE A 337 -5.19 -4.48 -7.11
C PHE A 337 -6.66 -4.36 -7.50
N HIS A 338 -7.20 -5.33 -8.25
CA HIS A 338 -8.59 -5.31 -8.67
C HIS A 338 -9.56 -5.38 -7.49
N ARG A 339 -9.23 -6.14 -6.43
CA ARG A 339 -10.08 -6.17 -5.24
C ARG A 339 -10.10 -4.83 -4.52
N MET A 340 -8.94 -4.18 -4.37
CA MET A 340 -8.87 -2.83 -3.78
C MET A 340 -9.67 -1.81 -4.60
N GLU A 341 -9.60 -1.92 -5.94
CA GLU A 341 -10.39 -1.09 -6.85
C GLU A 341 -11.90 -1.35 -6.71
N GLN A 342 -12.33 -2.61 -6.64
CA GLN A 342 -13.74 -2.97 -6.43
C GLN A 342 -14.31 -2.44 -5.11
N LEU A 343 -13.47 -2.34 -4.07
CA LEU A 343 -13.84 -1.82 -2.77
C LEU A 343 -13.76 -0.28 -2.68
N GLY A 344 -13.39 0.40 -3.78
CA GLY A 344 -13.32 1.85 -3.86
C GLY A 344 -12.12 2.48 -3.15
N TYR A 345 -11.08 1.71 -2.83
CA TYR A 345 -9.93 2.22 -2.06
C TYR A 345 -9.10 3.27 -2.82
N PHE A 346 -9.35 3.44 -4.12
CA PHE A 346 -8.64 4.37 -4.99
C PHE A 346 -9.52 5.51 -5.50
N ASP A 347 -10.81 5.52 -5.19
CA ASP A 347 -11.82 6.33 -5.90
C ASP A 347 -11.57 7.84 -5.75
N SER A 348 -11.42 8.32 -4.52
CA SER A 348 -11.17 9.74 -4.22
C SER A 348 -9.91 10.25 -4.90
N VAL A 349 -8.81 9.48 -4.82
CA VAL A 349 -7.53 9.84 -5.45
C VAL A 349 -7.65 9.85 -6.97
N LYS A 350 -8.24 8.81 -7.57
CA LYS A 350 -8.43 8.72 -9.03
C LYS A 350 -9.29 9.86 -9.56
N GLN A 351 -10.34 10.25 -8.84
CA GLN A 351 -11.19 11.37 -9.22
C GLN A 351 -10.38 12.67 -9.28
N LEU A 352 -9.61 12.98 -8.23
CA LEU A 352 -8.79 14.21 -8.18
C LEU A 352 -7.70 14.23 -9.24
N VAL A 353 -7.04 13.09 -9.50
CA VAL A 353 -6.03 12.97 -10.56
C VAL A 353 -6.66 13.19 -11.94
N LYS A 354 -7.88 12.66 -12.17
CA LYS A 354 -8.61 12.91 -13.42
C LYS A 354 -8.94 14.40 -13.58
N GLU A 355 -9.46 15.04 -12.54
CA GLU A 355 -9.76 16.48 -12.56
C GLU A 355 -8.50 17.32 -12.81
N LEU A 356 -7.33 16.93 -12.28
CA LEU A 356 -6.04 17.58 -12.54
C LEU A 356 -5.62 17.47 -14.01
N ASN A 357 -5.84 16.32 -14.63
CA ASN A 357 -5.48 16.07 -16.03
C ASN A 357 -6.40 16.82 -17.03
N GLU A 358 -7.60 17.20 -16.59
CA GLU A 358 -8.55 17.99 -17.38
C GLU A 358 -8.32 19.50 -17.28
N ILE A 359 -7.53 19.96 -16.28
CA ILE A 359 -7.11 21.36 -16.15
C ILE A 359 -6.10 21.65 -17.23
#